data_AF-A0A661I9V5-F1
#
_entry.id   AF-A0A661I9V5-F1
#
_cell.length_a   1.000
_cell.length_b   1.000
_cell.length_c   1.000
_cell.angle_alpha   90.00
_cell.angle_beta   90.00
_cell.angle_gamma   90.00
#
_symmetry.space_group_name_H-M   'P 1'
#
loop_
_entity.id
_entity.type
_entity.pdbx_description
1 polymer ?
#
loop_
_entity_poly.entity_id
_entity_poly.type
_entity_poly.pdbx_seq_one_letter_code
_entity_poly.pdbx_strand_id
1 'polypeptide(L)'
;AHTIYALTKDYKDLDWDSCEGIILLNHGIFTFDDNAKKSYDKMIDAVTLAEDFLDKNASLVIEKYMPRGNLDIDKLQEIINKEKGCDVVINVNQSPLALHYASQRDIKNIATKGILTPEHIIRTKREPMILEDDNIKSTIDRYKEKYIAYYEEFKTDEVCLNTAPNWAIVKNFGTVSFGKNEKEASIIEDINNHTMQAVLKAEMLGGFESISLKDCFDMEYWELEQAKLKK
;
A
#
# COMPACT_ATOMS: atom_id res chain seq x y z
N ALA A 1 23.82 7.61 2.65
CA ALA A 1 25.26 7.65 2.98
C ALA A 1 25.54 8.45 4.26
N HIS A 2 25.30 9.77 4.31
CA HIS A 2 25.61 10.60 5.50
C HIS A 2 24.89 10.14 6.78
N THR A 3 23.59 9.82 6.71
CA THR A 3 22.83 9.34 7.88
C THR A 3 23.33 7.98 8.37
N ILE A 4 23.59 7.04 7.45
CA ILE A 4 24.14 5.71 7.78
C ILE A 4 25.51 5.86 8.44
N TYR A 5 26.40 6.68 7.87
CA TYR A 5 27.70 6.98 8.45
C TYR A 5 27.57 7.61 9.84
N ALA A 6 26.68 8.59 10.04
CA ALA A 6 26.46 9.22 11.34
C ALA A 6 25.94 8.23 12.40
N LEU A 7 25.09 7.27 12.01
CA LEU A 7 24.57 6.23 12.89
C LEU A 7 25.61 5.17 13.26
N THR A 8 26.63 4.98 12.41
CA THR A 8 27.54 3.82 12.52
C THR A 8 28.97 4.19 12.90
N LYS A 9 29.38 5.45 12.73
CA LYS A 9 30.74 5.94 13.04
C LYS A 9 31.17 5.72 14.50
N ASP A 10 30.22 5.62 15.42
CA ASP A 10 30.48 5.46 16.85
C ASP A 10 30.42 3.98 17.30
N TYR A 11 30.00 3.07 16.42
CA TYR A 11 30.05 1.62 16.66
C TYR A 11 31.45 1.09 16.39
N LYS A 12 32.32 1.18 17.40
CA LYS A 12 33.74 0.78 17.31
C LYS A 12 33.98 -0.70 17.00
N ASP A 13 32.99 -1.56 17.28
CA ASP A 13 33.08 -3.00 17.08
C ASP A 13 32.37 -3.48 15.80
N LEU A 14 31.82 -2.57 14.98
CA LEU A 14 31.18 -2.92 13.71
C LEU A 14 32.24 -3.09 12.62
N ASP A 15 32.50 -4.35 12.27
CA ASP A 15 33.33 -4.71 11.14
C ASP A 15 32.48 -4.79 9.86
N TRP A 16 32.59 -3.76 9.02
CA TRP A 16 31.85 -3.67 7.76
C TRP A 16 32.21 -4.77 6.76
N ASP A 17 33.45 -5.28 6.79
CA ASP A 17 33.89 -6.33 5.87
C ASP A 17 33.24 -7.67 6.18
N SER A 18 32.76 -7.84 7.43
CA SER A 18 32.00 -9.02 7.86
C SER A 18 30.51 -8.96 7.54
N CYS A 19 29.99 -7.80 7.12
CA CYS A 19 28.58 -7.59 6.86
C CYS A 19 28.22 -7.87 5.39
N GLU A 20 27.20 -8.69 5.17
CA GLU A 20 26.71 -9.00 3.81
C GLU A 20 25.72 -7.95 3.28
N GLY A 21 25.11 -7.17 4.18
CA GLY A 21 24.19 -6.10 3.85
C GLY A 21 23.65 -5.36 5.09
N ILE A 22 22.82 -4.35 4.84
CA ILE A 22 22.12 -3.56 5.86
C ILE A 22 20.62 -3.64 5.58
N ILE A 23 19.83 -3.86 6.63
CA ILE A 23 18.39 -3.60 6.62
C ILE A 23 18.16 -2.22 7.22
N LEU A 24 17.72 -1.27 6.40
CA LEU A 24 17.24 0.03 6.86
C LEU A 24 15.74 -0.08 7.08
N LEU A 25 15.30 -0.04 8.34
CA LEU A 25 13.89 -0.05 8.68
C LEU A 25 13.13 1.01 7.87
N ASN A 26 11.99 0.61 7.30
CA ASN A 26 11.12 1.40 6.43
C ASN A 26 11.72 1.85 5.08
N HIS A 27 12.93 1.40 4.72
CA HIS A 27 13.57 1.70 3.42
C HIS A 27 13.93 0.45 2.63
N GLY A 28 14.31 -0.64 3.31
CA GLY A 28 14.60 -1.93 2.70
C GLY A 28 16.03 -2.39 2.89
N ILE A 29 16.41 -3.36 2.05
CA ILE A 29 17.72 -4.02 2.08
C ILE A 29 18.72 -3.32 1.15
N PHE A 30 19.95 -3.20 1.61
CA PHE A 30 21.10 -2.73 0.84
C PHE A 30 22.23 -3.73 0.97
N THR A 31 22.76 -4.18 -0.15
CA THR A 31 23.98 -5.00 -0.20
C THR A 31 25.11 -4.20 -0.82
N PHE A 32 26.34 -4.55 -0.45
CA PHE A 32 27.54 -3.83 -0.90
C PHE A 32 28.73 -4.79 -1.00
N ASP A 33 29.62 -4.47 -1.94
CA ASP A 33 30.90 -5.13 -2.17
C ASP A 33 31.75 -4.23 -3.08
N ASP A 34 33.07 -4.34 -3.01
CA ASP A 34 33.98 -3.65 -3.96
C ASP A 34 33.79 -4.15 -5.40
N ASN A 35 33.20 -5.34 -5.57
CA ASN A 35 32.81 -5.88 -6.86
C ASN A 35 31.30 -5.80 -7.10
N ALA A 36 30.89 -5.11 -8.18
CA ALA A 36 29.48 -4.93 -8.52
C ALA A 36 28.70 -6.26 -8.69
N LYS A 37 29.33 -7.30 -9.27
CA LYS A 37 28.68 -8.61 -9.43
C LYS A 37 28.43 -9.25 -8.08
N LYS A 38 29.42 -9.24 -7.18
CA LYS A 38 29.26 -9.79 -5.83
C LYS A 38 28.20 -9.06 -5.03
N SER A 39 28.15 -7.72 -5.11
CA SER A 39 27.10 -6.93 -4.47
C SER A 39 25.70 -7.32 -4.95
N TYR A 40 25.55 -7.56 -6.25
CA TYR A 40 24.30 -8.05 -6.84
C TYR A 40 23.96 -9.46 -6.40
N ASP A 41 24.93 -10.39 -6.42
CA ASP A 41 24.72 -11.77 -5.98
C ASP A 41 24.27 -11.81 -4.50
N LYS A 42 24.90 -11.00 -3.61
CA LYS A 42 24.47 -10.84 -2.21
C LYS A 42 23.00 -10.39 -2.08
N MET A 43 22.53 -9.52 -2.98
CA MET A 43 21.12 -9.09 -2.98
C MET A 43 20.20 -10.27 -3.30
N ILE A 44 20.58 -11.08 -4.30
CA ILE A 44 19.83 -12.29 -4.67
C ILE A 44 19.79 -13.23 -3.47
N ASP A 45 20.93 -13.53 -2.85
CA ASP A 45 21.02 -14.45 -1.71
C ASP A 45 20.14 -13.97 -0.54
N ALA A 46 20.18 -12.68 -0.22
CA ALA A 46 19.40 -12.12 0.87
C ALA A 46 17.88 -12.09 0.58
N VAL A 47 17.48 -11.81 -0.66
CA VAL A 47 16.07 -11.90 -1.08
C VAL A 47 15.60 -13.35 -1.05
N THR A 48 16.39 -14.29 -1.56
CA THR A 48 16.07 -15.73 -1.52
C THR A 48 15.95 -16.23 -0.09
N LEU A 49 16.80 -15.78 0.83
CA LEU A 49 16.66 -16.12 2.25
C LEU A 49 15.31 -15.65 2.81
N ALA A 50 14.87 -14.43 2.46
CA ALA A 50 13.58 -13.90 2.88
C ALA A 50 12.42 -14.68 2.24
N GLU A 51 12.50 -15.01 0.96
CA GLU A 51 11.50 -15.82 0.24
C GLU A 51 11.36 -17.22 0.86
N ASP A 52 12.47 -17.92 1.09
CA ASP A 52 12.50 -19.23 1.74
C ASP A 52 11.91 -19.19 3.15
N PHE A 53 12.15 -18.11 3.90
CA PHE A 53 11.55 -17.91 5.21
C PHE A 53 10.03 -17.72 5.10
N LEU A 54 9.56 -16.90 4.16
CA LEU A 54 8.13 -16.68 3.93
C LEU A 54 7.43 -17.96 3.46
N ASP A 55 8.04 -18.77 2.62
CA ASP A 55 7.45 -20.02 2.15
C ASP A 55 7.27 -21.04 3.28
N LYS A 56 8.17 -21.04 4.26
CA LYS A 56 8.09 -21.93 5.44
C LYS A 56 7.14 -21.42 6.52
N ASN A 57 7.08 -20.11 6.74
CA ASN A 57 6.41 -19.52 7.92
C ASN A 57 5.14 -18.73 7.60
N ALA A 58 4.98 -18.28 6.35
CA ALA A 58 3.88 -17.43 5.89
C ALA A 58 3.32 -17.91 4.53
N SER A 59 3.17 -19.23 4.40
CA SER A 59 2.61 -19.84 3.19
C SER A 59 1.12 -19.51 3.07
N LEU A 60 0.78 -18.59 2.17
CA LEU A 60 -0.60 -18.13 1.99
C LEU A 60 -1.50 -19.22 1.38
N VAL A 61 -2.52 -19.60 2.13
CA VAL A 61 -3.61 -20.43 1.61
C VAL A 61 -4.76 -19.52 1.17
N ILE A 62 -4.84 -19.28 -0.14
CA ILE A 62 -5.94 -18.49 -0.72
C ILE A 62 -7.18 -19.37 -0.85
N GLU A 63 -8.10 -19.22 0.09
CA GLU A 63 -9.41 -19.86 0.01
C GLU A 63 -10.22 -19.36 -1.19
N LYS A 64 -10.95 -20.27 -1.84
CA LYS A 64 -11.84 -19.93 -2.95
C LYS A 64 -13.17 -19.43 -2.40
N TYR A 65 -13.36 -18.12 -2.49
CA TYR A 65 -14.64 -17.49 -2.24
C TYR A 65 -15.40 -17.30 -3.56
N MET A 66 -16.72 -17.28 -3.46
CA MET A 66 -17.57 -16.72 -4.50
C MET A 66 -18.01 -15.33 -4.05
N PRO A 67 -18.11 -14.34 -4.95
CA PRO A 67 -18.69 -13.05 -4.61
C PRO A 67 -20.11 -13.26 -4.04
N ARG A 68 -20.36 -12.73 -2.84
CA ARG A 68 -21.67 -12.79 -2.15
C ARG A 68 -22.27 -11.40 -1.95
N GLY A 69 -21.48 -10.35 -2.07
CA GLY A 69 -21.96 -8.97 -2.04
C GLY A 69 -22.65 -8.59 -3.36
N ASN A 70 -23.57 -7.65 -3.30
CA ASN A 70 -24.07 -6.95 -4.48
C ASN A 70 -23.48 -5.54 -4.45
N LEU A 71 -22.84 -5.13 -5.54
CA LEU A 71 -22.33 -3.77 -5.69
C LEU A 71 -22.96 -3.15 -6.93
N ASP A 72 -23.67 -2.05 -6.72
CA ASP A 72 -24.15 -1.19 -7.78
C ASP A 72 -22.96 -0.39 -8.34
N ILE A 73 -22.32 -0.94 -9.37
CA ILE A 73 -21.12 -0.36 -9.99
C ILE A 73 -21.45 0.98 -10.64
N ASP A 74 -22.61 1.10 -11.28
CA ASP A 74 -23.02 2.33 -11.96
C ASP A 74 -23.21 3.47 -10.94
N LYS A 75 -23.90 3.19 -9.84
CA LYS A 75 -24.06 4.15 -8.73
C LYS A 75 -22.73 4.49 -8.06
N LEU A 76 -21.85 3.51 -7.87
CA LEU A 76 -20.50 3.76 -7.34
C LEU A 76 -19.72 4.68 -8.27
N GLN A 77 -19.75 4.42 -9.58
CA GLN A 77 -19.06 5.23 -10.60
C GLN A 77 -19.60 6.65 -10.65
N GLU A 78 -20.92 6.83 -10.67
CA GLU A 78 -21.55 8.16 -10.68
C GLU A 78 -21.08 9.00 -9.48
N ILE A 79 -21.10 8.43 -8.29
CA ILE A 79 -20.68 9.14 -7.08
C ILE A 79 -19.18 9.44 -7.13
N ILE A 80 -18.33 8.46 -7.49
CA ILE A 80 -16.88 8.67 -7.57
C ILE A 80 -16.52 9.73 -8.63
N ASN A 81 -17.19 9.74 -9.79
CA ASN A 81 -17.00 10.76 -10.82
C ASN A 81 -17.28 12.16 -10.26
N LYS A 82 -18.38 12.31 -9.53
CA LYS A 82 -18.75 13.57 -8.88
C LYS A 82 -17.72 14.03 -7.84
N GLU A 83 -17.25 13.11 -6.99
CA GLU A 83 -16.29 13.43 -5.92
C GLU A 83 -14.88 13.70 -6.46
N LYS A 84 -14.50 13.08 -7.58
CA LYS A 84 -13.23 13.35 -8.27
C LYS A 84 -13.27 14.56 -9.19
N GLY A 85 -14.47 14.95 -9.66
CA GLY A 85 -14.67 16.04 -10.61
C GLY A 85 -14.30 15.67 -12.05
N CYS A 86 -14.18 14.38 -12.35
CA CYS A 86 -13.89 13.84 -13.68
C CYS A 86 -14.44 12.43 -13.81
N ASP A 87 -14.65 11.96 -15.04
CA ASP A 87 -15.01 10.57 -15.28
C ASP A 87 -13.87 9.64 -14.90
N VAL A 88 -14.17 8.56 -14.17
CA VAL A 88 -13.23 7.50 -13.85
C VAL A 88 -13.51 6.21 -14.61
N VAL A 89 -12.44 5.45 -14.82
CA VAL A 89 -12.47 4.04 -15.14
C VAL A 89 -12.48 3.23 -13.84
N ILE A 90 -13.33 2.22 -13.80
CA ILE A 90 -13.47 1.28 -12.69
C ILE A 90 -12.93 -0.09 -13.10
N ASN A 91 -11.97 -0.59 -12.33
CA ASN A 91 -11.53 -1.99 -12.46
C ASN A 91 -12.03 -2.78 -11.25
N VAL A 92 -12.87 -3.78 -11.51
CA VAL A 92 -13.38 -4.70 -10.50
C VAL A 92 -12.49 -5.95 -10.48
N ASN A 93 -11.85 -6.19 -9.35
CA ASN A 93 -10.98 -7.34 -9.15
C ASN A 93 -11.66 -8.35 -8.20
N GLN A 94 -12.05 -9.48 -8.80
CA GLN A 94 -12.60 -10.65 -8.11
C GLN A 94 -11.67 -11.86 -8.24
N SER A 95 -10.36 -11.62 -8.38
CA SER A 95 -9.37 -12.70 -8.32
C SER A 95 -9.49 -13.46 -6.98
N PRO A 96 -9.04 -14.72 -6.91
CA PRO A 96 -9.07 -15.49 -5.67
C PRO A 96 -8.44 -14.74 -4.48
N LEU A 97 -7.34 -14.02 -4.73
CA LEU A 97 -6.68 -13.19 -3.73
C LEU A 97 -7.59 -12.04 -3.25
N ALA A 98 -8.15 -11.25 -4.18
CA ALA A 98 -9.00 -10.11 -3.83
C ALA A 98 -10.25 -10.54 -3.07
N LEU A 99 -10.87 -11.65 -3.47
CA LEU A 99 -12.02 -12.21 -2.76
C LEU A 99 -11.64 -12.75 -1.39
N HIS A 100 -10.51 -13.45 -1.26
CA HIS A 100 -10.01 -13.92 0.02
C HIS A 100 -9.72 -12.76 0.97
N TYR A 101 -9.04 -11.71 0.48
CA TYR A 101 -8.73 -10.52 1.25
C TYR A 101 -10.00 -9.79 1.70
N ALA A 102 -10.92 -9.49 0.77
CA ALA A 102 -12.19 -8.83 1.07
C ALA A 102 -13.11 -9.64 2.00
N SER A 103 -12.88 -10.95 2.14
CA SER A 103 -13.67 -11.83 3.01
C SER A 103 -13.13 -11.92 4.45
N GLN A 104 -11.92 -11.42 4.73
CA GLN A 104 -11.29 -11.49 6.05
C GLN A 104 -12.14 -10.83 7.15
N ARG A 105 -12.36 -11.53 8.27
CA ARG A 105 -13.27 -11.07 9.34
C ARG A 105 -12.96 -9.64 9.82
N ASP A 106 -11.69 -9.30 9.97
CA ASP A 106 -11.22 -7.99 10.46
C ASP A 106 -10.59 -7.13 9.35
N ILE A 107 -11.13 -7.22 8.12
CA ILE A 107 -10.56 -6.56 6.95
C ILE A 107 -10.40 -5.05 7.11
N LYS A 108 -11.31 -4.40 7.84
CA LYS A 108 -11.24 -2.96 8.11
C LYS A 108 -9.97 -2.60 8.87
N ASN A 109 -9.62 -3.36 9.91
CA ASN A 109 -8.40 -3.13 10.68
C ASN A 109 -7.17 -3.48 9.84
N ILE A 110 -7.16 -4.67 9.22
CA ILE A 110 -6.02 -5.17 8.43
C ILE A 110 -5.66 -4.23 7.28
N ALA A 111 -6.65 -3.73 6.54
CA ALA A 111 -6.41 -2.92 5.34
C ALA A 111 -6.12 -1.43 5.62
N THR A 112 -6.31 -0.95 6.85
CA THR A 112 -6.14 0.48 7.18
C THR A 112 -4.89 0.77 8.01
N LYS A 113 -4.01 -0.22 8.19
CA LYS A 113 -2.77 -0.07 8.95
C LYS A 113 -1.73 0.83 8.25
N GLY A 114 -1.81 1.01 6.93
CA GLY A 114 -1.00 1.98 6.19
C GLY A 114 -0.50 1.45 4.85
N ILE A 115 0.70 1.88 4.45
CA ILE A 115 1.26 1.70 3.12
C ILE A 115 2.57 0.90 3.13
N LEU A 116 2.98 0.42 1.96
CA LEU A 116 4.20 -0.36 1.76
C LEU A 116 5.34 0.43 1.13
N THR A 117 5.01 1.35 0.22
CA THR A 117 6.01 2.09 -0.58
C THR A 117 5.57 3.53 -0.82
N PRO A 118 6.49 4.45 -1.17
CA PRO A 118 6.13 5.79 -1.61
C PRO A 118 5.21 5.80 -2.84
N GLU A 119 5.41 4.88 -3.79
CA GLU A 119 4.54 4.76 -4.96
C GLU A 119 3.12 4.30 -4.58
N HIS A 120 3.01 3.43 -3.57
CA HIS A 120 1.72 2.98 -3.05
C HIS A 120 0.88 4.18 -2.60
N ILE A 121 1.40 5.03 -1.70
CA ILE A 121 0.59 6.11 -1.10
C ILE A 121 0.16 7.19 -2.11
N ILE A 122 1.02 7.57 -3.06
CA ILE A 122 0.66 8.60 -4.06
C ILE A 122 -0.38 8.10 -5.07
N ARG A 123 -0.51 6.77 -5.27
CA ARG A 123 -1.47 6.17 -6.21
C ARG A 123 -2.77 5.76 -5.53
N THR A 124 -2.73 5.25 -4.29
CA THR A 124 -3.90 4.64 -3.65
C THR A 124 -4.46 5.44 -2.48
N LYS A 125 -3.71 6.45 -2.00
CA LYS A 125 -3.86 7.10 -0.68
C LYS A 125 -3.50 6.16 0.47
N ARG A 126 -3.42 6.71 1.69
CA ARG A 126 -3.02 5.93 2.87
C ARG A 126 -3.94 4.73 3.16
N GLU A 127 -5.23 4.87 2.88
CA GLU A 127 -6.23 3.83 3.19
C GLU A 127 -7.23 3.63 2.03
N PRO A 128 -7.71 2.38 1.81
CA PRO A 128 -8.86 2.11 0.99
C PRO A 128 -10.16 2.64 1.61
N MET A 129 -11.16 2.87 0.77
CA MET A 129 -12.55 2.91 1.24
C MET A 129 -13.02 1.48 1.57
N ILE A 130 -13.56 1.26 2.78
CA ILE A 130 -14.12 -0.04 3.18
C ILE A 130 -15.65 0.00 3.05
N LEU A 131 -16.21 -0.83 2.19
CA LEU A 131 -17.65 -0.95 1.96
C LEU A 131 -18.16 -2.29 2.49
N GLU A 132 -18.89 -2.26 3.61
CA GLU A 132 -19.45 -3.46 4.27
C GLU A 132 -20.95 -3.65 4.01
N ASP A 133 -21.62 -2.59 3.54
CA ASP A 133 -23.05 -2.53 3.23
C ASP A 133 -23.28 -1.84 1.88
N ASP A 134 -24.54 -1.62 1.51
CA ASP A 134 -24.97 -0.96 0.27
C ASP A 134 -25.02 0.58 0.38
N ASN A 135 -24.59 1.17 1.51
CA ASN A 135 -24.61 2.61 1.75
C ASN A 135 -23.33 3.29 1.24
N ILE A 136 -23.16 3.26 -0.09
CA ILE A 136 -21.99 3.82 -0.80
C ILE A 136 -21.77 5.29 -0.43
N LYS A 137 -22.82 6.12 -0.47
CA LYS A 137 -22.69 7.57 -0.25
C LYS A 137 -22.21 7.91 1.16
N SER A 138 -22.85 7.33 2.19
CA SER A 138 -22.42 7.55 3.57
C SER A 138 -20.99 7.05 3.83
N THR A 139 -20.61 5.94 3.20
CA THR A 139 -19.25 5.40 3.31
C THR A 139 -18.21 6.33 2.69
N ILE A 140 -18.49 6.90 1.52
CA ILE A 140 -17.64 7.90 0.87
C ILE A 140 -17.53 9.18 1.72
N ASP A 141 -18.65 9.66 2.28
CA ASP A 141 -18.64 10.86 3.12
C ASP A 141 -17.77 10.67 4.36
N ARG A 142 -17.90 9.52 5.06
CA ARG A 142 -17.02 9.16 6.19
C ARG A 142 -15.54 9.04 5.80
N TYR A 143 -15.26 8.46 4.63
CA TYR A 143 -13.89 8.37 4.10
C TYR A 143 -13.29 9.76 3.91
N LYS A 144 -14.03 10.67 3.28
CA LYS A 144 -13.59 12.05 3.05
C LYS A 144 -13.38 12.81 4.36
N GLU A 145 -14.30 12.69 5.32
CA GLU A 145 -14.15 13.31 6.64
C GLU A 145 -12.86 12.86 7.33
N LYS A 146 -12.56 11.55 7.30
CA LYS A 146 -11.31 11.01 7.84
C LYS A 146 -10.08 11.54 7.11
N TYR A 147 -10.12 11.62 5.78
CA TYR A 147 -9.02 12.15 4.98
C TYR A 147 -8.78 13.65 5.25
N ILE A 148 -9.85 14.43 5.39
CA ILE A 148 -9.77 15.85 5.75
C ILE A 148 -9.16 16.00 7.15
N ALA A 149 -9.60 15.22 8.14
CA ALA A 149 -9.01 15.27 9.48
C ALA A 149 -7.51 14.95 9.47
N TYR A 150 -7.10 13.92 8.72
CA TYR A 150 -5.69 13.56 8.52
C TYR A 150 -4.89 14.71 7.87
N TYR A 151 -5.45 15.37 6.87
CA TYR A 151 -4.82 16.52 6.24
C TYR A 151 -4.70 17.71 7.19
N GLU A 152 -5.77 18.06 7.90
CA GLU A 152 -5.79 19.18 8.85
C GLU A 152 -4.83 18.96 10.03
N GLU A 153 -4.58 17.72 10.43
CA GLU A 153 -3.66 17.37 11.51
C GLU A 153 -2.19 17.66 11.16
N PHE A 154 -1.77 17.43 9.91
CA PHE A 154 -0.35 17.44 9.53
C PHE A 154 0.07 18.51 8.53
N LYS A 155 -0.89 19.19 7.87
CA LYS A 155 -0.60 20.25 6.90
C LYS A 155 0.19 21.39 7.54
N THR A 156 1.04 21.99 6.73
CA THR A 156 1.75 23.22 7.03
C THR A 156 1.35 24.28 6.01
N ASP A 157 1.76 24.07 4.76
CA ASP A 157 1.56 24.97 3.61
C ASP A 157 1.03 24.23 2.37
N GLU A 158 0.90 22.91 2.44
CA GLU A 158 0.45 22.07 1.35
C GLU A 158 -1.02 22.31 1.01
N VAL A 159 -1.38 22.16 -0.26
CA VAL A 159 -2.78 22.23 -0.71
C VAL A 159 -3.42 20.86 -0.59
N CYS A 160 -4.63 20.80 0.00
CA CYS A 160 -5.39 19.57 0.14
C CYS A 160 -5.56 18.86 -1.21
N LEU A 161 -5.11 17.61 -1.29
CA LEU A 161 -5.35 16.77 -2.45
C LEU A 161 -6.82 16.36 -2.53
N ASN A 162 -7.27 15.89 -3.70
CA ASN A 162 -8.63 15.38 -3.85
C ASN A 162 -8.91 14.31 -2.78
N THR A 163 -10.02 14.45 -2.06
CA THR A 163 -10.33 13.64 -0.87
C THR A 163 -11.05 12.33 -1.19
N ALA A 164 -11.44 12.10 -2.46
CA ALA A 164 -12.14 10.89 -2.87
C ALA A 164 -11.19 9.68 -2.83
N PRO A 165 -11.69 8.47 -2.54
CA PRO A 165 -10.86 7.28 -2.53
C PRO A 165 -10.32 6.97 -3.94
N ASN A 166 -9.14 6.34 -4.00
CA ASN A 166 -8.57 5.82 -5.25
C ASN A 166 -8.87 4.33 -5.45
N TRP A 167 -9.28 3.64 -4.39
CA TRP A 167 -9.76 2.27 -4.45
C TRP A 167 -10.64 1.93 -3.25
N ALA A 168 -11.36 0.82 -3.36
CA ALA A 168 -12.25 0.31 -2.32
C ALA A 168 -12.08 -1.19 -2.14
N ILE A 169 -12.28 -1.65 -0.91
CA ILE A 169 -12.50 -3.04 -0.56
C ILE A 169 -13.98 -3.21 -0.28
N VAL A 170 -14.61 -4.14 -0.99
CA VAL A 170 -16.05 -4.39 -0.91
C VAL A 170 -16.23 -5.76 -0.28
N LYS A 171 -16.72 -5.77 0.95
CA LYS A 171 -16.80 -6.95 1.81
C LYS A 171 -17.48 -8.11 1.08
N ASN A 172 -16.79 -9.26 1.01
CA ASN A 172 -17.26 -10.47 0.33
C ASN A 172 -17.58 -10.30 -1.18
N PHE A 173 -17.11 -9.25 -1.84
CA PHE A 173 -17.31 -9.01 -3.28
C PHE A 173 -15.99 -8.87 -4.05
N GLY A 174 -14.95 -8.29 -3.42
CA GLY A 174 -13.63 -8.09 -4.04
C GLY A 174 -13.09 -6.69 -3.79
N THR A 175 -12.24 -6.21 -4.69
CA THR A 175 -11.70 -4.84 -4.65
C THR A 175 -12.05 -4.07 -5.92
N VAL A 176 -12.07 -2.75 -5.82
CA VAL A 176 -12.43 -1.86 -6.92
C VAL A 176 -11.43 -0.72 -6.99
N SER A 177 -10.80 -0.52 -8.14
CA SER A 177 -9.85 0.58 -8.39
C SER A 177 -10.51 1.72 -9.18
N PHE A 178 -10.16 2.97 -8.87
CA PHE A 178 -10.70 4.17 -9.52
C PHE A 178 -9.57 4.99 -10.14
N GLY A 179 -9.42 4.94 -11.47
CA GLY A 179 -8.39 5.68 -12.21
C GLY A 179 -9.00 6.66 -13.21
N LYS A 180 -8.29 7.73 -13.59
CA LYS A 180 -8.75 8.67 -14.65
C LYS A 180 -8.78 8.05 -16.04
N ASN A 181 -8.14 6.89 -16.20
CA ASN A 181 -8.10 6.07 -17.40
C ASN A 181 -7.75 4.63 -17.01
N GLU A 182 -7.84 3.71 -17.98
CA GLU A 182 -7.54 2.28 -17.79
C GLU A 182 -6.15 2.06 -17.19
N LYS A 183 -5.12 2.73 -17.74
CA LYS A 183 -3.74 2.60 -17.27
C LYS A 183 -3.61 2.92 -15.79
N GLU A 184 -4.23 4.00 -15.31
CA GLU A 184 -4.18 4.36 -13.90
C GLU A 184 -4.97 3.38 -13.03
N ALA A 185 -6.15 2.92 -13.48
CA ALA A 185 -6.94 1.92 -12.76
C ALA A 185 -6.17 0.59 -12.62
N SER A 186 -5.47 0.14 -13.67
CA SER A 186 -4.62 -1.05 -13.65
C SER A 186 -3.43 -0.88 -12.70
N ILE A 187 -2.74 0.27 -12.71
CA ILE A 187 -1.62 0.54 -11.78
C ILE A 187 -2.09 0.46 -10.32
N ILE A 188 -3.25 1.05 -10.02
CA ILE A 188 -3.84 0.99 -8.67
C ILE A 188 -4.16 -0.47 -8.31
N GLU A 189 -4.76 -1.24 -9.23
CA GLU A 189 -5.04 -2.66 -9.01
C GLU A 189 -3.78 -3.49 -8.75
N ASP A 190 -2.70 -3.29 -9.52
CA ASP A 190 -1.43 -4.01 -9.36
C ASP A 190 -0.80 -3.73 -7.99
N ILE A 191 -0.78 -2.46 -7.58
CA ILE A 191 -0.30 -2.04 -6.25
C ILE A 191 -1.14 -2.70 -5.15
N ASN A 192 -2.47 -2.70 -5.31
CA ASN A 192 -3.38 -3.31 -4.34
C ASN A 192 -3.17 -4.82 -4.27
N ASN A 193 -3.01 -5.52 -5.40
CA ASN A 193 -2.72 -6.94 -5.44
C ASN A 193 -1.44 -7.30 -4.69
N HIS A 194 -0.35 -6.56 -4.94
CA HIS A 194 0.89 -6.73 -4.21
C HIS A 194 0.71 -6.49 -2.71
N THR A 195 -0.01 -5.42 -2.36
CA THR A 195 -0.27 -5.05 -0.96
C THR A 195 -1.08 -6.11 -0.22
N MET A 196 -2.14 -6.65 -0.83
CA MET A 196 -2.96 -7.71 -0.24
C MET A 196 -2.13 -8.94 0.10
N GLN A 197 -1.23 -9.37 -0.78
CA GLN A 197 -0.35 -10.51 -0.50
C GLN A 197 0.61 -10.22 0.66
N ALA A 198 1.27 -9.07 0.66
CA ALA A 198 2.22 -8.69 1.70
C ALA A 198 1.55 -8.57 3.07
N VAL A 199 0.39 -7.91 3.13
CA VAL A 199 -0.37 -7.74 4.37
C VAL A 199 -0.84 -9.09 4.91
N LEU A 200 -1.42 -9.96 4.07
CA LEU A 200 -1.84 -11.29 4.52
C LEU A 200 -0.67 -12.12 5.07
N LYS A 201 0.50 -12.07 4.41
CA LYS A 201 1.71 -12.75 4.90
C LYS A 201 2.16 -12.17 6.24
N ALA A 202 2.15 -10.85 6.38
CA ALA A 202 2.53 -10.18 7.62
C ALA A 202 1.57 -10.52 8.78
N GLU A 203 0.26 -10.64 8.53
CA GLU A 203 -0.70 -11.07 9.56
C GLU A 203 -0.41 -12.49 10.08
N MET A 204 0.20 -13.37 9.27
CA MET A 204 0.66 -14.70 9.73
C MET A 204 1.92 -14.62 10.61
N LEU A 205 2.67 -13.52 10.56
CA LEU A 205 3.96 -13.33 11.21
C LEU A 205 3.91 -12.35 12.40
N GLY A 206 2.72 -11.96 12.85
CA GLY A 206 2.53 -11.06 14.00
C GLY A 206 1.85 -9.74 13.68
N GLY A 207 1.53 -9.49 12.42
CA GLY A 207 0.79 -8.31 11.98
C GLY A 207 1.61 -7.40 11.07
N PHE A 208 0.92 -6.72 10.17
CA PHE A 208 1.49 -5.64 9.37
C PHE A 208 1.61 -4.35 10.19
N GLU A 209 2.77 -3.69 10.11
CA GLU A 209 2.99 -2.33 10.64
C GLU A 209 3.53 -1.43 9.54
N SER A 210 3.06 -0.19 9.52
CA SER A 210 3.50 0.84 8.56
C SER A 210 4.22 1.98 9.28
N ILE A 211 4.77 2.90 8.51
CA ILE A 211 5.36 4.15 9.01
C ILE A 211 4.32 5.00 9.74
N SER A 212 4.79 6.01 10.48
CA SER A 212 3.90 6.90 11.25
C SER A 212 2.92 7.65 10.34
N LEU A 213 1.83 8.17 10.91
CA LEU A 213 0.88 9.02 10.17
C LEU A 213 1.55 10.26 9.58
N LYS A 214 2.49 10.86 10.32
CA LYS A 214 3.24 12.02 9.84
C LYS A 214 4.15 11.64 8.66
N ASP A 215 4.86 10.53 8.73
CA ASP A 215 5.70 10.08 7.61
C ASP A 215 4.85 9.72 6.38
N CYS A 216 3.67 9.12 6.57
CA CYS A 216 2.70 8.92 5.50
C CYS A 216 2.30 10.25 4.85
N PHE A 217 2.01 11.27 5.67
CA PHE A 217 1.59 12.58 5.17
C PHE A 217 2.70 13.23 4.37
N ASP A 218 3.91 13.25 4.93
CA ASP A 218 5.09 13.83 4.30
C ASP A 218 5.37 13.14 2.95
N MET A 219 5.22 11.82 2.85
CA MET A 219 5.36 11.10 1.58
C MET A 219 4.22 11.39 0.59
N GLU A 220 2.96 11.40 1.04
CA GLU A 220 1.81 11.65 0.18
C GLU A 220 1.83 13.06 -0.41
N TYR A 221 2.23 14.05 0.38
CA TYR A 221 2.24 15.46 -0.02
C TYR A 221 3.60 15.94 -0.56
N TRP A 222 4.61 15.08 -0.63
CA TRP A 222 5.90 15.44 -1.21
C TRP A 222 5.77 15.75 -2.70
N GLU A 223 6.03 17.01 -3.07
CA GLU A 223 5.84 17.52 -4.44
C GLU A 223 6.58 16.71 -5.51
N LEU A 224 7.80 16.23 -5.19
CA LEU A 224 8.61 15.44 -6.14
C LEU A 224 8.00 14.06 -6.42
N GLU A 225 7.37 13.43 -5.43
CA GLU A 225 6.65 12.18 -5.63
C GLU A 225 5.35 12.41 -6.39
N GLN A 226 4.60 13.46 -6.03
CA GLN A 226 3.38 13.87 -6.74
C GLN A 226 3.65 14.21 -8.22
N ALA A 227 4.82 14.76 -8.55
CA ALA A 227 5.22 15.06 -9.93
C ALA A 227 5.29 13.79 -10.81
N LYS A 228 5.46 12.59 -10.24
CA LYS A 228 5.44 11.32 -10.99
C LYS A 228 4.07 11.01 -11.59
N LEU A 229 2.98 11.55 -11.02
CA LEU A 229 1.61 11.33 -11.50
C LEU A 229 1.25 12.15 -12.76
N LYS A 230 2.05 13.19 -13.04
CA LYS A 230 1.87 14.10 -14.19
C LYS A 230 2.57 13.61 -15.47
N LYS A 231 3.35 12.51 -15.37
CA LYS A 231 4.04 11.86 -16.49
C LYS A 231 3.23 10.65 -16.96
#